data_AF-A0A1H6FDZ8-F1
#
_entry.id   AF-A0A1H6FDZ8-F1
#
_cell.length_a   1.000
_cell.length_b   1.000
_cell.length_c   1.000
_cell.angle_alpha   90.00
_cell.angle_beta   90.00
_cell.angle_gamma   90.00
#
_symmetry.space_group_name_H-M   'P 1'
#
loop_
_entity.id
_entity.type
_entity.pdbx_description
1 polymer ?
#
loop_
_entity_poly.entity_id
_entity_poly.type
_entity_poly.pdbx_seq_one_letter_code
_entity_poly.pdbx_strand_id
1 'polypeptide(L)'
;MLPLTGLERAAYTAERLRESVAGNHFEGIGQLTISIGVAEYHKNNEMISLIEQADTALYQAKNKGRNQVAVYDNSRSHFISDTDLVDAGNSQDNAGNNHPDDAAND
;
A
#
# COMPACT_ATOMS: atom_id res chain seq x y z
N MET A 1 11.30 -16.82 8.85
CA MET A 1 11.74 -15.74 9.77
C MET A 1 13.26 -15.68 9.76
N LEU A 2 13.85 -14.50 9.62
CA LEU A 2 15.31 -14.28 9.64
C LEU A 2 15.70 -13.65 10.98
N PRO A 3 16.38 -14.37 11.90
CA PRO A 3 16.75 -13.81 13.19
C PRO A 3 17.83 -12.73 13.04
N LEU A 4 17.81 -11.73 13.93
CA LEU A 4 18.84 -10.66 14.01
C LEU A 4 19.12 -9.97 12.66
N THR A 5 18.11 -9.90 11.80
CA THR A 5 18.22 -9.38 10.43
C THR A 5 17.27 -8.22 10.28
N GLY A 6 17.83 -7.01 10.09
CA GLY A 6 17.03 -5.83 9.83
C GLY A 6 16.40 -5.82 8.44
N LEU A 7 15.47 -4.89 8.22
CA LEU A 7 14.60 -4.83 7.03
C LEU A 7 15.37 -4.86 5.70
N GLU A 8 16.44 -4.08 5.57
CA GLU A 8 17.25 -3.99 4.34
C GLU A 8 17.92 -5.32 3.99
N ARG A 9 18.55 -5.98 4.96
CA ARG A 9 19.20 -7.28 4.74
C ARG A 9 18.18 -8.38 4.46
N ALA A 10 17.01 -8.30 5.11
CA ALA A 10 15.91 -9.22 4.84
C ALA A 10 15.40 -9.05 3.40
N ALA A 11 15.22 -7.80 2.94
CA ALA A 11 14.84 -7.48 1.57
C ALA A 11 15.87 -7.98 0.55
N TYR A 12 17.17 -7.77 0.82
CA TYR A 12 18.24 -8.29 -0.03
C TYR A 12 18.21 -9.82 -0.14
N THR A 13 18.00 -10.51 0.99
CA THR A 13 17.88 -11.98 1.01
C THR A 13 16.65 -12.46 0.24
N ALA A 14 15.52 -11.76 0.38
CA ALA A 14 14.30 -12.03 -0.37
C ALA A 14 14.50 -11.84 -1.89
N GLU A 15 15.22 -10.80 -2.31
CA GLU A 15 15.48 -10.54 -3.72
C GLU A 15 16.33 -11.66 -4.34
N ARG A 16 17.37 -12.11 -3.64
CA ARG A 16 18.17 -13.26 -4.07
C ARG A 16 17.32 -14.53 -4.23
N LEU A 17 16.37 -14.76 -3.33
CA LEU A 17 15.46 -15.91 -3.44
C LEU A 17 14.53 -15.76 -4.65
N ARG A 18 13.99 -14.55 -4.87
CA ARG A 18 13.13 -14.25 -6.02
C ARG A 18 13.86 -14.48 -7.34
N GLU A 19 15.08 -13.96 -7.48
CA GLU A 19 15.93 -14.16 -8.66
C GLU A 19 16.27 -15.63 -8.87
N SER A 20 16.63 -16.35 -7.80
CA SER A 20 16.90 -17.78 -7.88
C SER A 20 15.69 -18.54 -8.42
N VAL A 21 14.50 -18.34 -7.86
CA VAL A 21 13.29 -19.00 -8.36
C VAL A 21 12.98 -18.59 -9.80
N ALA A 22 13.04 -17.30 -10.11
CA ALA A 22 12.75 -16.78 -11.45
C ALA A 22 13.75 -17.22 -12.51
N GLY A 23 14.98 -17.61 -12.13
CA GLY A 23 16.00 -18.13 -13.04
C GLY A 23 16.00 -19.65 -13.19
N ASN A 24 15.22 -20.38 -12.39
CA ASN A 24 15.17 -21.84 -12.43
C ASN A 24 14.04 -22.36 -13.33
N HIS A 25 14.33 -23.41 -14.10
CA HIS A 25 13.32 -24.16 -14.82
C HIS A 25 12.90 -25.37 -13.99
N PHE A 26 11.62 -25.46 -13.63
CA PHE A 26 11.11 -26.53 -12.80
C PHE A 26 10.51 -27.63 -13.68
N GLU A 27 11.09 -28.83 -13.61
CA GLU A 27 10.65 -29.97 -14.43
C GLU A 27 9.15 -30.25 -14.22
N GLY A 28 8.42 -30.40 -15.33
CA GLY A 28 6.96 -30.62 -15.32
C GLY A 28 6.09 -29.39 -15.07
N ILE A 29 6.66 -28.25 -14.67
CA ILE A 29 5.90 -27.01 -14.39
C ILE A 29 6.34 -25.86 -15.32
N GLY A 30 7.61 -25.83 -15.71
CA GLY A 30 8.19 -24.78 -16.54
C GLY A 30 8.76 -23.63 -15.69
N GLN A 31 8.60 -22.39 -16.19
CA GLN A 31 9.12 -21.20 -15.53
C GLN A 31 8.15 -20.73 -14.44
N LEU A 32 8.65 -20.59 -13.21
CA LEU A 32 7.90 -20.04 -12.09
C LEU A 32 8.53 -18.75 -11.58
N THR A 33 7.71 -17.90 -10.98
CA THR A 33 8.16 -16.71 -10.27
C THR A 33 7.43 -16.60 -8.94
N ILE A 34 8.02 -15.85 -8.01
CA ILE A 34 7.42 -15.59 -6.69
C ILE A 34 7.38 -14.08 -6.44
N SER A 35 6.40 -13.66 -5.65
CA SER A 35 6.37 -12.32 -5.05
C SER A 35 6.56 -12.49 -3.55
N ILE A 36 7.31 -11.60 -2.92
CA ILE A 36 7.64 -11.71 -1.49
C ILE A 36 7.30 -10.40 -0.80
N GLY A 37 6.61 -10.47 0.33
CA GLY A 37 6.44 -9.36 1.25
C GLY A 37 7.43 -9.49 2.41
N VAL A 38 8.08 -8.38 2.77
CA VAL A 38 9.06 -8.32 3.87
C VAL A 38 8.60 -7.30 4.89
N ALA A 39 8.62 -7.68 6.17
CA ALA A 39 8.34 -6.81 7.30
C ALA A 39 9.39 -7.05 8.40
N GLU A 40 9.68 -6.01 9.18
CA GLU A 40 10.61 -6.10 10.31
C GLU A 40 9.85 -6.22 11.62
N TYR A 41 10.29 -7.14 12.47
CA TYR A 41 9.74 -7.26 13.81
C TYR A 41 10.31 -6.17 14.72
N HIS A 42 9.42 -5.35 15.26
CA HIS A 42 9.77 -4.39 16.31
C HIS A 42 9.28 -4.90 17.66
N LYS A 43 10.11 -4.75 18.70
CA LYS A 43 9.86 -5.29 20.06
C LYS A 43 8.53 -4.82 20.68
N ASN A 44 7.99 -3.70 20.20
CA ASN A 44 6.73 -3.12 20.68
C ASN A 44 5.50 -3.58 19.89
N ASN A 45 5.68 -4.41 18.86
CA ASN A 45 4.59 -4.91 18.02
C ASN A 45 4.21 -6.33 18.44
N GLU A 46 2.91 -6.64 18.35
CA GLU A 46 2.44 -8.01 18.44
C GLU A 46 2.91 -8.82 17.22
N MET A 47 3.17 -10.11 17.42
CA MET A 47 3.61 -11.00 16.34
C MET A 47 2.56 -11.13 15.24
N ILE A 48 1.26 -11.06 15.57
CA ILE A 48 0.18 -11.07 14.57
C ILE A 48 0.33 -9.91 13.59
N SER A 49 0.70 -8.73 14.10
CA SER A 49 0.93 -7.52 13.29
C SER A 49 2.07 -7.71 12.29
N LEU A 50 3.14 -8.41 12.67
CA LEU A 50 4.25 -8.71 11.76
C LEU A 50 3.80 -9.52 10.53
N ILE A 51 2.92 -10.50 10.74
CA ILE A 51 2.40 -11.35 9.65
C ILE A 51 1.50 -10.51 8.74
N GLU A 52 0.58 -9.71 9.31
CA GLU A 52 -0.29 -8.82 8.55
C GLU A 52 0.50 -7.78 7.73
N GLN A 53 1.58 -7.26 8.29
CA GLN A 53 2.50 -6.34 7.59
C GLN A 53 3.19 -7.03 6.41
N ALA A 54 3.71 -8.25 6.61
CA ALA A 54 4.32 -9.03 5.54
C ALA A 54 3.32 -9.38 4.43
N ASP A 55 2.09 -9.78 4.80
CA ASP A 55 1.01 -10.06 3.85
C ASP A 55 0.56 -8.81 3.09
N THR A 56 0.49 -7.67 3.77
CA THR A 56 0.20 -6.37 3.14
C THR A 56 1.26 -6.03 2.09
N ALA A 57 2.55 -6.16 2.44
CA ALA A 57 3.63 -5.95 1.49
C ALA A 57 3.57 -6.95 0.32
N LEU A 58 3.29 -8.23 0.60
CA LEU A 58 3.13 -9.26 -0.43
C LEU A 58 2.00 -8.91 -1.41
N TYR A 59 0.88 -8.42 -0.90
CA TYR A 59 -0.23 -7.97 -1.72
C TYR A 59 0.15 -6.79 -2.61
N GLN A 60 0.93 -5.83 -2.10
CA GLN A 60 1.48 -4.74 -2.92
C GLN A 60 2.37 -5.26 -4.05
N ALA A 61 3.26 -6.22 -3.78
CA ALA A 61 4.09 -6.83 -4.81
C ALA A 61 3.25 -7.52 -5.89
N LYS A 62 2.16 -8.20 -5.50
CA LYS A 62 1.25 -8.84 -6.46
C LYS A 62 0.52 -7.81 -7.33
N ASN A 63 0.05 -6.70 -6.74
CA ASN A 63 -0.70 -5.67 -7.46
C ASN A 63 0.17 -4.82 -8.39
N LYS A 64 1.45 -4.63 -8.04
CA LYS A 64 2.42 -3.89 -8.87
C LYS A 64 3.03 -4.71 -10.02
N GLY A 65 2.45 -5.86 -10.37
CA GLY A 65 2.91 -6.68 -11.51
C GLY A 65 3.55 -8.02 -11.17
N ARG A 66 3.53 -8.45 -9.90
CA ARG A 66 4.13 -9.71 -9.41
C ARG A 66 5.65 -9.76 -9.67
N ASN A 67 6.25 -10.93 -9.45
CA ASN A 67 7.69 -11.21 -9.60
C ASN A 67 8.59 -10.10 -9.01
N GLN A 68 8.28 -9.65 -7.79
CA GLN A 68 9.04 -8.62 -7.11
C GLN A 68 8.96 -8.77 -5.59
N VAL A 69 9.90 -8.11 -4.91
CA VAL A 69 9.88 -7.94 -3.46
C VAL A 69 9.24 -6.60 -3.11
N ALA A 70 8.38 -6.59 -2.11
CA ALA A 70 7.89 -5.36 -1.49
C ALA A 70 8.19 -5.38 0.00
N VAL A 71 8.47 -4.19 0.53
CA VAL A 71 8.84 -3.99 1.92
C VAL A 71 7.70 -3.22 2.59
N TYR A 72 7.26 -3.69 3.75
CA TYR A 72 6.34 -2.96 4.60
C TYR A 72 7.08 -1.81 5.27
N ASP A 73 6.73 -0.59 4.92
CA ASP A 73 7.32 0.61 5.48
C ASP A 73 6.32 1.29 6.42
N ASN A 74 6.61 1.26 7.71
CA ASN A 74 5.78 1.89 8.74
C ASN A 74 5.95 3.42 8.80
N SER A 75 6.90 3.98 8.04
CA SER A 75 7.17 5.44 8.04
C SER A 75 6.10 6.25 7.29
N ARG A 76 5.21 5.61 6.52
CA ARG A 76 4.12 6.28 5.80
C ARG A 76 2.93 6.68 6.66
N SER A 77 2.83 6.17 7.88
CA SER A 77 1.67 6.39 8.77
C SER A 77 1.76 7.69 9.60
N HIS A 78 2.88 8.41 9.56
CA HIS A 78 3.13 9.61 10.39
C HIS A 78 3.20 10.93 9.60
N PHE A 79 3.02 10.93 8.28
CA PHE A 79 2.91 12.14 7.47
C PHE A 79 1.48 12.34 6.98
N ILE A 80 0.56 12.62 7.91
CA ILE A 80 -0.59 13.46 7.57
C ILE A 80 -0.17 14.87 7.99
N SER A 81 0.26 15.68 7.02
CA SER A 81 0.31 17.13 7.21
C SER A 81 -1.12 17.64 7.33
N ASP A 82 -1.36 18.55 8.28
CA ASP A 82 -2.67 19.20 8.55
C ASP A 82 -3.34 19.87 7.33
N THR A 83 -2.70 19.88 6.15
CA THR A 83 -3.15 20.52 4.91
C THR A 83 -4.04 19.68 3.99
N ASP A 84 -4.19 18.37 4.19
CA ASP A 84 -4.97 17.51 3.26
C ASP A 84 -6.49 17.45 3.56
N LEU A 85 -7.00 18.29 4.49
CA LEU A 85 -8.43 18.36 4.84
C LEU A 85 -9.24 19.42 4.06
N VAL A 86 -8.75 19.95 2.93
CA VAL A 86 -9.46 21.05 2.22
C VAL A 86 -10.19 20.69 0.91
N ASP A 87 -10.37 19.41 0.55
CA ASP A 87 -11.18 19.06 -0.63
C ASP A 87 -12.51 18.34 -0.30
N ALA A 88 -13.26 18.93 0.63
CA ALA A 88 -14.71 18.74 0.72
C ALA A 88 -15.42 20.11 0.79
N GLY A 89 -14.91 21.06 0.00
CA GLY A 89 -15.44 22.42 -0.10
C GLY A 89 -16.34 22.60 -1.31
N ASN A 90 -17.65 22.52 -1.07
CA ASN A 90 -18.63 23.49 -1.59
C ASN A 90 -19.01 23.42 -3.09
N SER A 91 -19.90 22.49 -3.45
CA SER A 91 -20.92 22.81 -4.47
C SER A 91 -22.07 23.53 -3.79
N GLN A 92 -21.95 24.85 -3.69
CA GLN A 92 -23.08 25.76 -3.64
C GLN A 92 -23.46 26.07 -5.09
N ASP A 93 -24.45 25.35 -5.59
CA ASP A 93 -25.23 25.69 -6.77
C ASP A 93 -26.11 26.91 -6.44
N ASN A 94 -25.47 28.07 -6.32
CA ASN A 94 -26.12 29.38 -6.33
C ASN A 94 -26.26 29.84 -7.80
N ALA A 95 -27.32 29.37 -8.47
CA ALA A 95 -27.85 30.06 -9.63
C ALA A 95 -28.84 31.13 -9.14
N GLY A 96 -28.35 32.35 -9.01
CA GLY A 96 -29.21 33.50 -8.75
C GLY A 96 -30.17 33.74 -9.92
N ASN A 97 -31.38 34.19 -9.61
CA ASN A 97 -31.95 35.32 -10.32
C ASN A 97 -33.08 35.97 -9.51
N ASN A 98 -32.76 37.12 -8.94
CA ASN A 98 -33.55 38.36 -8.94
C ASN A 98 -35.09 38.28 -8.88
N HIS A 99 -35.58 38.70 -7.71
CA HIS A 99 -36.83 39.43 -7.42
C HIS A 99 -37.32 40.31 -8.59
N PRO A 100 -38.65 40.44 -8.78
CA PRO A 100 -39.34 41.48 -8.03
C PRO A 100 -40.73 41.07 -7.49
N ASP A 101 -41.07 41.71 -6.37
CA ASP A 101 -42.42 41.84 -5.81
C ASP A 101 -43.40 42.49 -6.81
N ASP A 102 -44.68 42.28 -6.53
CA ASP A 102 -45.86 43.06 -6.93
C ASP A 102 -46.69 42.63 -8.16
N ALA A 103 -47.96 42.36 -7.85
CA ALA A 103 -49.18 42.48 -8.66
C ALA A 103 -49.69 41.22 -9.40
N ALA A 104 -50.62 40.51 -8.76
CA ALA A 104 -52.05 40.58 -9.15
C ALA A 104 -52.93 39.66 -8.28
N ASN A 105 -53.94 40.30 -7.73
CA ASN A 105 -55.12 39.77 -7.06
C ASN A 105 -56.16 39.37 -8.13
N ASP A 106 -56.67 38.13 -8.09
CA ASP A 106 -58.07 37.76 -8.35
C ASP A 106 -58.35 36.34 -7.78
#